data_AF-A0A2T5NQ69-F1
#
_entry.id   AF-A0A2T5NQ69-F1
#
_cell.length_a   1.000
_cell.length_b   1.000
_cell.length_c   1.000
_cell.angle_alpha   90.00
_cell.angle_beta   90.00
_cell.angle_gamma   90.00
#
_symmetry.space_group_name_H-M   'P 1'
#
loop_
_entity.id
_entity.type
_entity.pdbx_description
1 polymer ?
#
loop_
_entity_poly.entity_id
_entity_poly.type
_entity_poly.pdbx_seq_one_letter_code
_entity_poly.pdbx_strand_id
1 'polypeptide(L)'
;MDYIENINEFDEGAAGLNLDGGWFDYTEGTEVPEVDADHYLRAAAEGKILSAYSIQQQLNIVRRGKKEEVEAMGTFIDAVLAWRGGANPDFDELEKIQP
;
A
#
# COMPACT_ATOMS: atom_id res chain seq x y z
N MET A 1 39.56 43.45 -7.77
CA MET A 1 38.33 42.64 -7.75
C MET A 1 37.57 43.12 -6.55
N ASP A 2 36.65 44.05 -6.78
CA ASP A 2 35.81 44.66 -5.75
C ASP A 2 34.53 43.84 -5.62
N TYR A 3 34.24 43.41 -4.39
CA TYR A 3 32.96 42.79 -4.05
C TYR A 3 31.96 43.90 -3.71
N ILE A 4 30.80 43.80 -4.33
CA ILE A 4 29.68 44.74 -4.32
C ILE A 4 29.04 44.82 -2.92
N GLU A 5 28.90 46.04 -2.40
CA GLU A 5 27.87 46.41 -1.42
C GLU A 5 26.55 46.67 -2.16
N ASN A 6 25.42 46.17 -1.62
CA ASN A 6 24.12 46.86 -1.60
C ASN A 6 23.15 46.03 -0.74
N ILE A 7 22.90 46.46 0.49
CA ILE A 7 21.74 47.26 0.95
C ILE A 7 20.46 46.42 1.09
N ASN A 8 19.98 46.41 2.34
CA ASN A 8 18.71 45.88 2.81
C ASN A 8 17.51 46.36 1.96
N GLU A 9 16.69 45.42 1.49
CA GLU A 9 15.27 45.66 1.26
C GLU A 9 14.54 44.30 1.24
N PHE A 10 14.39 43.68 2.42
CA PHE A 10 13.30 42.72 2.60
C PHE A 10 12.12 43.50 3.15
N ASP A 11 11.27 43.92 2.23
CA ASP A 11 9.89 44.34 2.48
C ASP A 11 9.14 43.13 3.07
N GLU A 12 9.23 42.95 4.39
CA GLU A 12 8.33 42.06 5.14
C GLU A 12 6.99 42.77 5.39
N GLY A 13 6.38 43.24 4.32
CA GLY A 13 4.95 43.48 4.19
C GLY A 13 4.18 42.18 3.95
N ALA A 14 4.52 41.09 4.65
CA ALA A 14 3.70 39.89 4.67
C ALA A 14 2.84 39.93 5.94
N ALA A 15 1.63 40.44 5.75
CA ALA A 15 0.52 40.43 6.69
C ALA A 15 0.56 39.20 7.61
N GLY A 16 0.43 39.46 8.91
CA GLY A 16 0.44 38.44 9.95
C GLY A 16 -0.41 37.23 9.55
N LEU A 17 0.27 36.15 9.22
CA LEU A 17 -0.30 34.83 9.38
C LEU A 17 -0.40 34.66 10.89
N ASN A 18 -1.56 35.05 11.42
CA ASN A 18 -2.09 34.41 12.61
C ASN A 18 -2.09 32.91 12.28
N LEU A 19 -0.99 32.24 12.62
CA LEU A 19 -0.91 30.80 12.76
C LEU A 19 -1.74 30.45 13.99
N ASP A 20 -3.05 30.70 13.85
CA ASP A 20 -4.08 30.19 14.72
C ASP A 20 -4.02 28.67 14.61
N GLY A 21 -3.88 28.02 15.76
CA GLY A 21 -3.58 26.59 15.91
C GLY A 21 -4.73 25.67 15.51
N GLY A 22 -5.35 25.91 14.35
CA GLY A 22 -6.56 25.23 13.87
C GLY A 22 -6.35 24.33 12.66
N TRP A 23 -5.12 23.91 12.34
CA TRP A 23 -4.88 23.00 11.20
C TRP A 23 -4.96 21.50 11.54
N PHE A 24 -5.09 21.17 12.82
CA PHE A 24 -5.57 19.87 13.26
C PHE A 24 -6.46 20.07 14.49
N ASP A 25 -7.72 20.42 14.27
CA ASP A 25 -8.77 20.18 15.26
C ASP A 25 -8.98 18.66 15.33
N TYR A 26 -8.12 17.97 16.08
CA TYR A 26 -8.45 16.64 16.56
C TYR A 26 -9.58 16.83 17.57
N THR A 27 -10.80 16.86 17.07
CA THR A 27 -11.96 16.66 17.92
C THR A 27 -11.72 15.38 18.69
N GLU A 28 -11.56 15.54 20.01
CA GLU A 28 -11.34 14.48 20.98
C GLU A 28 -12.57 13.55 20.92
N GLY A 29 -12.48 12.49 20.12
CA GLY A 29 -13.63 11.65 19.76
C GLY A 29 -13.67 11.14 18.32
N THR A 30 -12.67 11.40 17.48
CA THR A 30 -12.53 10.66 16.23
C THR A 30 -12.16 9.21 16.53
N GLU A 31 -13.18 8.35 16.62
CA GLU A 31 -13.02 6.90 16.66
C GLU A 31 -12.17 6.48 15.45
N VAL A 32 -10.93 6.06 15.71
CA VAL A 32 -10.09 5.45 14.69
C VAL A 32 -10.85 4.22 14.20
N PRO A 33 -11.15 4.09 12.89
CA PRO A 33 -11.89 2.94 12.41
C PRO A 33 -11.12 1.67 12.82
N GLU A 34 -11.81 0.78 13.53
CA GLU A 34 -11.26 -0.50 13.95
C GLU A 34 -10.81 -1.24 12.69
N VAL A 35 -9.49 -1.40 12.51
CA VAL A 35 -8.97 -2.02 11.31
C VAL A 35 -9.16 -3.53 11.47
N ASP A 36 -10.19 -4.04 10.80
CA ASP A 36 -10.54 -5.45 10.79
C ASP A 36 -9.34 -6.32 10.37
N ALA A 37 -9.01 -7.33 11.17
CA ALA A 37 -7.94 -8.28 10.87
C ALA A 37 -8.15 -8.96 9.50
N ASP A 38 -9.39 -9.18 9.07
CA ASP A 38 -9.68 -9.72 7.73
C ASP A 38 -9.21 -8.78 6.63
N HIS A 39 -9.30 -7.47 6.82
CA HIS A 39 -8.84 -6.49 5.84
C HIS A 39 -7.33 -6.58 5.61
N TYR A 40 -6.55 -6.74 6.69
CA TYR A 40 -5.10 -6.93 6.59
C TYR A 40 -4.72 -8.24 5.90
N LEU A 41 -5.34 -9.35 6.29
CA LEU A 41 -5.05 -10.66 5.71
C LEU A 41 -5.43 -10.71 4.22
N ARG A 42 -6.53 -10.04 3.86
CA ARG A 42 -6.94 -9.87 2.46
C ARG A 42 -5.92 -9.06 1.66
N ALA A 43 -5.48 -7.92 2.17
CA ALA A 43 -4.47 -7.10 1.52
C ALA A 43 -3.15 -7.86 1.33
N ALA A 44 -2.74 -8.66 2.32
CA ALA A 44 -1.55 -9.50 2.25
C ALA A 44 -1.66 -10.60 1.18
N ALA A 45 -2.80 -11.29 1.12
CA ALA A 45 -3.08 -12.30 0.09
C ALA A 45 -3.06 -11.68 -1.32
N GLU A 46 -3.74 -10.55 -1.50
CA GLU A 46 -3.76 -9.82 -2.77
C GLU A 46 -2.35 -9.36 -3.18
N GLY A 47 -1.58 -8.82 -2.24
CA GLY A 47 -0.18 -8.42 -2.45
C GLY A 47 0.72 -9.59 -2.86
N LYS A 48 0.60 -10.74 -2.19
CA LYS A 48 1.35 -11.95 -2.52
C LYS A 48 1.03 -12.42 -3.94
N ILE A 49 -0.25 -12.47 -4.31
CA ILE A 49 -0.66 -12.87 -5.67
C ILE A 49 -0.08 -11.91 -6.72
N LEU A 50 -0.17 -10.60 -6.47
CA LEU A 50 0.31 -9.58 -7.41
C LEU A 50 1.84 -9.55 -7.54
N SER A 51 2.57 -9.91 -6.47
CA SER A 51 4.03 -10.01 -6.51
C SER A 51 4.53 -11.16 -7.40
N ALA A 52 3.78 -12.27 -7.45
CA ALA A 52 4.09 -13.42 -8.28
C ALA A 52 3.58 -13.23 -9.72
N TYR A 53 2.34 -12.78 -9.87
CA TYR A 53 1.68 -12.58 -11.15
C TYR A 53 1.02 -11.21 -11.20
N SER A 54 1.55 -10.31 -12.03
CA SER A 54 0.86 -9.06 -12.34
C SER A 54 -0.50 -9.32 -12.99
N ILE A 55 -1.44 -8.37 -12.87
CA ILE A 55 -2.77 -8.48 -13.49
C ILE A 55 -2.69 -8.79 -14.99
N GLN A 56 -1.74 -8.16 -15.70
CA GLN A 56 -1.52 -8.41 -17.13
C GLN A 56 -1.07 -9.85 -17.41
N GLN A 57 -0.19 -10.42 -16.57
CA GLN A 57 0.22 -11.82 -16.69
C GLN A 57 -0.94 -12.76 -16.42
N GLN A 58 -1.72 -12.53 -15.36
CA GLN A 58 -2.90 -13.33 -15.05
C GLN A 58 -3.87 -13.37 -16.24
N LEU A 59 -4.19 -12.20 -16.81
CA LEU A 59 -5.05 -12.10 -17.99
C LEU A 59 -4.48 -12.81 -19.22
N ASN A 60 -3.16 -12.72 -19.44
CA ASN A 60 -2.50 -13.39 -20.55
C ASN A 60 -2.54 -14.92 -20.40
N ILE A 61 -2.29 -15.42 -19.19
CA ILE A 61 -2.33 -16.86 -18.86
C ILE A 61 -3.75 -17.39 -19.09
N VAL A 62 -4.78 -16.69 -18.60
CA VAL A 62 -6.18 -17.11 -18.81
C VAL A 62 -6.58 -17.07 -20.29
N ARG A 63 -6.11 -16.05 -21.05
CA ARG A 63 -6.53 -15.88 -22.46
C ARG A 63 -5.79 -16.80 -23.43
N ARG A 64 -4.50 -17.04 -23.20
CA ARG A 64 -3.59 -17.66 -24.19
C ARG A 64 -2.54 -18.58 -23.57
N GLY A 65 -2.52 -18.74 -22.25
CA GLY A 65 -1.57 -19.60 -21.57
C GLY A 65 -1.81 -21.07 -21.90
N LYS A 66 -0.78 -21.88 -21.67
CA LYS A 66 -0.90 -23.34 -21.69
C LYS A 66 -1.76 -23.78 -20.50
N LYS A 67 -2.39 -24.94 -20.64
CA LYS A 67 -3.18 -25.56 -19.56
C LYS A 67 -2.36 -25.68 -18.25
N GLU A 68 -1.09 -26.07 -18.36
CA GLU A 68 -0.17 -26.18 -17.22
C GLU A 68 0.07 -24.83 -16.52
N GLU A 69 0.16 -23.72 -17.27
CA GLU A 69 0.35 -22.38 -16.69
C GLU A 69 -0.90 -21.91 -15.95
N VAL A 70 -2.09 -22.23 -16.49
CA VAL A 70 -3.37 -21.94 -15.84
C VAL A 70 -3.52 -22.75 -14.56
N GLU A 71 -3.17 -24.03 -14.58
CA GLU A 71 -3.23 -24.92 -13.40
C GLU A 71 -2.23 -24.51 -12.32
N ALA A 72 -0.98 -24.16 -12.69
CA ALA A 72 0.02 -23.67 -11.76
C ALA A 72 -0.43 -22.37 -11.07
N MET A 73 -0.86 -21.38 -11.87
CA MET A 73 -1.37 -20.11 -11.34
C MET A 73 -2.59 -20.31 -10.45
N GLY A 74 -3.53 -21.19 -10.84
CA GLY A 74 -4.70 -21.52 -10.03
C GLY A 74 -4.31 -22.15 -8.69
N THR A 75 -3.41 -23.14 -8.71
CA THR A 75 -2.92 -23.82 -7.50
C THR A 75 -2.26 -22.84 -6.54
N PHE A 76 -1.46 -21.92 -7.07
CA PHE A 76 -0.82 -20.87 -6.28
C PHE A 76 -1.84 -19.92 -5.65
N ILE A 77 -2.81 -19.41 -6.42
CA ILE A 77 -3.86 -18.53 -5.90
C ILE A 77 -4.68 -19.25 -4.83
N ASP A 78 -5.06 -20.51 -5.06
CA ASP A 78 -5.82 -21.31 -4.10
C ASP A 78 -5.04 -21.52 -2.80
N ALA A 79 -3.73 -21.75 -2.85
CA ALA A 79 -2.88 -21.86 -1.67
C ALA A 79 -2.84 -20.56 -0.86
N VAL A 80 -2.71 -19.40 -1.53
CA VAL A 80 -2.72 -18.09 -0.87
C VAL A 80 -4.09 -17.79 -0.24
N LEU A 81 -5.19 -18.15 -0.92
CA LEU A 81 -6.54 -17.98 -0.37
C LEU A 81 -6.82 -18.92 0.80
N ALA A 82 -6.31 -20.16 0.75
CA ALA A 82 -6.40 -21.12 1.84
C ALA A 82 -5.64 -20.63 3.08
N TRP A 83 -4.46 -20.03 2.90
CA TRP A 83 -3.72 -19.37 3.98
C TRP A 83 -4.56 -18.29 4.67
N ARG A 84 -5.15 -17.37 3.89
CA ARG A 84 -6.01 -16.29 4.43
C ARG A 84 -7.19 -16.85 5.23
N GLY A 85 -7.83 -17.91 4.73
CA GLY A 85 -8.99 -18.54 5.37
C GLY A 85 -8.66 -19.41 6.59
N GLY A 86 -7.38 -19.56 6.94
CA GLY A 86 -6.94 -20.33 8.09
C GLY A 86 -7.36 -19.71 9.44
N ALA A 87 -7.46 -20.54 10.48
CA ALA A 87 -7.86 -20.09 11.82
C ALA A 87 -6.83 -19.16 12.50
N ASN A 88 -5.57 -19.21 12.08
CA ASN A 88 -4.51 -18.30 12.52
C ASN A 88 -3.41 -18.23 11.44
N PRO A 89 -3.55 -17.37 10.42
CA PRO A 89 -2.62 -17.31 9.29
C PRO A 89 -1.24 -16.81 9.73
N ASP A 90 -0.20 -17.59 9.50
CA ASP A 90 1.19 -17.20 9.77
C ASP A 90 1.86 -16.66 8.50
N PHE A 91 2.45 -15.47 8.56
CA PHE A 91 3.12 -14.86 7.42
C PHE A 91 4.32 -15.66 6.93
N ASP A 92 5.00 -16.39 7.82
CA ASP A 92 6.09 -17.28 7.44
C ASP A 92 5.60 -18.43 6.53
N GLU A 93 4.33 -18.83 6.65
CA GLU A 93 3.71 -19.82 5.76
C GLU A 93 3.37 -19.20 4.41
N LEU A 94 2.89 -17.96 4.37
CA LEU A 94 2.62 -17.23 3.14
C LEU A 94 3.88 -17.04 2.28
N GLU A 95 5.03 -16.78 2.91
CA GLU A 95 6.31 -16.63 2.20
C GLU A 95 6.75 -17.92 1.49
N LYS A 96 6.48 -19.08 2.09
CA LYS A 96 6.81 -20.40 1.53
C LYS A 96 5.97 -20.78 0.32
N ILE A 97 4.81 -20.15 0.12
CA ILE A 97 3.97 -20.38 -1.05
C ILE A 97 4.66 -19.78 -2.28
N GLN A 98 4.98 -20.64 -3.25
CA GLN A 98 5.65 -20.29 -4.50
C GLN A 98 4.76 -20.61 -5.71
N PRO A 99 4.91 -19.88 -6.83
CA PRO A 99 4.15 -20.10 -8.06
C PRO A 99 4.52 -21.38 -8.81
#